data_AF-A0A530GFF3-F1
#
_entry.id   AF-A0A530GFF3-F1
#
_cell.length_a   1.000
_cell.length_b   1.000
_cell.length_c   1.000
_cell.angle_alpha   90.00
_cell.angle_beta   90.00
_cell.angle_gamma   90.00
#
_symmetry.space_group_name_H-M   'P 1'
#
loop_
_entity.id
_entity.type
_entity.pdbx_description
1 polymer ?
#
loop_
_entity_poly.entity_id
_entity_poly.type
_entity_poly.pdbx_seq_one_letter_code
_entity_poly.pdbx_strand_id
1 'polypeptide(L)'
;WQDRRTAPLCQKLKKQGLEKKFSKKTGLLLDPYFSGTKIAWMLDKVKGARKRAEKGELLAGTIDSFLIWRLTGGKVHATDATNASRTLVYNIEKNAWDEELLSILN
;
A
#
# COMPACT_ATOMS: atom_id res chain seq x y z
N TRP A 1 -1.66 8.66 -9.01
CA TRP A 1 -1.95 7.24 -9.25
C TRP A 1 -1.45 6.74 -10.61
N GLN A 2 -1.43 7.57 -11.66
CA GLN A 2 -1.10 7.18 -13.06
C GLN A 2 0.31 6.61 -13.31
N ASP A 3 1.25 6.86 -12.41
CA ASP A 3 2.62 6.34 -12.51
C ASP A 3 2.64 4.81 -12.76
N ARG A 4 3.44 4.36 -13.73
CA ARG A 4 3.52 2.95 -14.15
C ARG A 4 4.80 2.25 -13.67
N ARG A 5 5.62 2.88 -12.83
CA ARG A 5 6.97 2.37 -12.47
C ARG A 5 6.96 0.98 -11.82
N THR A 6 5.84 0.61 -11.21
CA THR A 6 5.66 -0.67 -10.51
C THR A 6 5.08 -1.77 -11.40
N ALA A 7 4.90 -1.53 -12.70
CA ALA A 7 4.43 -2.54 -13.65
C ALA A 7 5.25 -3.85 -13.62
N PRO A 8 6.60 -3.83 -13.53
CA PRO A 8 7.39 -5.06 -13.40
C PRO A 8 7.05 -5.87 -12.13
N LEU A 9 6.82 -5.19 -11.00
CA LEU A 9 6.42 -5.84 -9.75
C LEU A 9 5.04 -6.47 -9.89
N CYS A 10 4.07 -5.75 -10.46
CA CYS A 10 2.74 -6.30 -10.74
C CYS A 10 2.82 -7.55 -11.63
N GLN A 11 3.61 -7.51 -12.72
CA GLN A 11 3.80 -8.67 -13.60
C GLN A 11 4.45 -9.85 -12.87
N LYS A 12 5.45 -9.61 -12.01
CA LYS A 12 6.06 -10.66 -11.18
C LYS A 12 5.02 -11.34 -10.29
N LEU A 13 4.21 -10.56 -9.57
CA LEU A 13 3.16 -11.08 -8.68
C LEU A 13 2.07 -11.84 -9.47
N LYS A 14 1.69 -11.37 -10.67
CA LYS A 14 0.78 -12.11 -11.56
C LYS A 14 1.36 -13.46 -12.00
N LYS A 15 2.64 -13.50 -12.40
CA LYS A 15 3.33 -14.74 -12.77
C LYS A 15 3.42 -15.74 -11.62
N GLN A 16 3.42 -15.26 -10.37
CA GLN A 16 3.34 -16.09 -9.16
C GLN A 16 1.90 -16.56 -8.84
N GLY A 17 0.91 -16.24 -9.67
CA GLY A 17 -0.49 -16.65 -9.47
C GLY A 17 -1.23 -15.85 -8.39
N LEU A 18 -0.67 -14.73 -7.92
CA LEU A 18 -1.20 -14.01 -6.76
C LEU A 18 -2.38 -13.09 -7.09
N GLU A 19 -2.67 -12.81 -8.37
CA GLU A 19 -3.73 -11.86 -8.76
C GLU A 19 -5.10 -12.20 -8.16
N LYS A 20 -5.51 -13.48 -8.22
CA LYS A 20 -6.78 -13.93 -7.63
C LYS A 20 -6.87 -13.65 -6.13
N LYS A 21 -5.75 -13.74 -5.41
CA LYS A 21 -5.67 -13.48 -3.96
C LYS A 21 -5.90 -11.99 -3.67
N PHE A 22 -5.19 -11.12 -4.39
CA PHE A 22 -5.36 -9.67 -4.28
C PHE A 22 -6.79 -9.25 -4.65
N SER A 23 -7.31 -9.74 -5.77
CA SER A 23 -8.68 -9.42 -6.22
C SER A 23 -9.73 -9.87 -5.21
N LYS A 24 -9.62 -11.08 -4.66
CA LYS A 24 -10.58 -11.59 -3.68
C LYS A 24 -10.64 -10.71 -2.42
N LYS A 25 -9.47 -10.28 -1.93
CA LYS A 25 -9.38 -9.55 -0.66
C LYS A 25 -9.69 -8.06 -0.80
N THR A 26 -9.33 -7.46 -1.92
CA THR A 26 -9.38 -5.99 -2.09
C THR A 26 -10.40 -5.51 -3.12
N GLY A 27 -10.91 -6.41 -3.97
CA GLY A 27 -11.68 -6.04 -5.16
C GLY A 27 -10.84 -5.45 -6.29
N LEU A 28 -9.51 -5.45 -6.18
CA LEU A 28 -8.59 -4.80 -7.12
C LEU A 28 -7.71 -5.80 -7.87
N LEU A 29 -7.46 -5.50 -9.15
CA LEU A 29 -6.45 -6.20 -9.95
C LEU A 29 -5.03 -5.78 -9.55
N LEU A 30 -4.06 -6.64 -9.86
CA LEU A 30 -2.64 -6.27 -9.78
C LEU A 30 -2.30 -5.29 -10.90
N ASP A 31 -2.40 -3.99 -10.63
CA ASP A 31 -2.05 -2.92 -11.57
C ASP A 31 -1.26 -1.82 -10.83
N PRO A 32 -0.26 -1.18 -11.47
CA PRO A 32 0.53 -0.13 -10.83
C PRO A 32 -0.28 1.11 -10.46
N TYR A 33 -1.57 1.21 -10.80
CA TYR A 33 -2.48 2.25 -10.34
C TYR A 33 -2.50 2.41 -8.81
N PHE A 34 -2.42 1.30 -8.06
CA PHE A 34 -2.70 1.25 -6.63
C PHE A 34 -1.48 1.46 -5.72
N SER A 35 -1.72 1.93 -4.51
CA SER A 35 -0.69 2.45 -3.60
C SER A 35 0.31 1.40 -3.11
N GLY A 36 -0.12 0.17 -2.81
CA GLY A 36 0.70 -0.84 -2.15
C GLY A 36 2.00 -1.14 -2.89
N THR A 37 1.94 -1.29 -4.23
CA THR A 37 3.15 -1.53 -5.03
C THR A 37 4.09 -0.33 -5.06
N LYS A 38 3.57 0.89 -4.94
CA LYS A 38 4.35 2.13 -4.91
C LYS A 38 5.07 2.29 -3.59
N ILE A 39 4.41 1.94 -2.49
CA ILE A 39 5.01 1.91 -1.15
C ILE A 39 6.15 0.89 -1.12
N ALA A 40 5.91 -0.34 -1.58
CA ALA A 40 6.95 -1.37 -1.71
C ALA A 40 8.16 -0.85 -2.50
N TRP A 41 7.91 -0.23 -3.66
CA TRP A 41 8.98 0.35 -4.49
C TRP A 41 9.77 1.45 -3.76
N MET A 42 9.12 2.33 -3.01
CA MET A 42 9.82 3.38 -2.25
C MET A 42 10.72 2.79 -1.17
N LEU A 43 10.23 1.79 -0.45
CA LEU A 43 10.98 1.14 0.60
C LEU A 43 12.21 0.38 0.06
N ASP A 44 12.13 -0.14 -1.17
CA ASP A 44 13.24 -0.81 -1.86
C ASP A 44 14.25 0.16 -2.49
N LYS A 45 13.79 1.33 -2.95
CA LYS A 45 14.63 2.27 -3.72
C LYS A 45 15.22 3.39 -2.89
N VAL A 46 14.55 3.82 -1.82
CA VAL A 46 15.06 4.87 -0.94
C VAL A 46 16.01 4.22 0.06
N LYS A 47 17.29 4.59 -0.01
CA LYS A 47 18.36 4.03 0.85
C LYS A 47 17.96 4.12 2.32
N GLY A 48 17.88 2.96 2.98
CA GLY A 48 17.57 2.84 4.40
C GLY A 48 16.08 2.96 4.76
N ALA A 49 15.18 3.20 3.80
CA ALA A 49 13.76 3.38 4.09
C ALA A 49 13.13 2.14 4.75
N ARG A 50 13.43 0.93 4.27
CA ARG A 50 12.91 -0.31 4.87
C ARG A 50 13.25 -0.44 6.36
N LYS A 51 14.53 -0.30 6.71
CA LYS A 51 15.00 -0.36 8.11
C LYS A 51 14.36 0.71 8.99
N ARG A 52 14.08 1.90 8.44
CA ARG A 52 13.42 2.98 9.17
C ARG A 52 11.92 2.71 9.36
N ALA A 53 11.25 2.13 8.35
CA ALA A 53 9.87 1.69 8.46
C ALA A 53 9.71 0.59 9.52
N GLU A 54 10.61 -0.39 9.56
CA GLU A 54 10.64 -1.46 10.57
C GLU A 54 10.83 -0.92 12.00
N LYS A 55 11.51 0.23 12.15
CA LYS A 55 11.66 0.95 13.43
C LYS A 55 10.48 1.86 13.78
N GLY A 56 9.47 1.95 12.92
CA GLY A 56 8.34 2.88 13.10
C GLY A 56 8.69 4.36 12.85
N GLU A 57 9.81 4.65 12.20
CA GLU A 57 10.24 6.03 11.90
C GLU A 57 9.58 6.63 10.64
N LEU A 58 8.82 5.82 9.90
CA LEU A 58 8.14 6.22 8.66
C LEU A 58 6.65 5.93 8.76
N LEU A 59 5.85 6.86 8.20
CA LEU A 59 4.42 6.68 8.01
C LEU A 59 4.12 6.56 6.51
N ALA A 60 3.20 5.65 6.18
CA ALA A 60 2.60 5.57 4.85
C ALA A 60 1.18 6.13 4.88
N GLY A 61 0.76 6.79 3.80
CA GLY A 61 -0.58 7.36 3.71
C GLY A 61 -0.95 7.76 2.29
N THR A 62 -2.23 7.69 1.99
CA THR A 62 -2.85 8.39 0.84
C THR A 62 -2.92 9.90 1.12
N ILE A 63 -3.41 10.68 0.16
CA ILE A 63 -3.40 12.15 0.27
C ILE A 63 -4.23 12.64 1.46
N ASP A 64 -5.36 12.00 1.75
CA ASP A 64 -6.17 12.27 2.93
C ASP A 64 -5.39 12.08 4.24
N SER A 65 -4.68 10.95 4.40
CA SER A 65 -3.83 10.71 5.57
C SER A 65 -2.71 11.75 5.70
N PHE A 66 -2.09 12.13 4.59
CA PHE A 66 -1.06 13.16 4.59
C PHE A 66 -1.63 14.51 5.03
N LEU A 67 -2.79 14.92 4.51
CA LEU A 67 -3.44 16.17 4.88
C LEU A 67 -3.87 16.17 6.36
N ILE A 68 -4.50 15.09 6.85
CA ILE A 68 -4.87 14.95 8.27
C ILE A 68 -3.64 15.09 9.15
N TRP A 69 -2.54 14.40 8.83
CA TRP A 69 -1.28 14.48 9.57
C TRP A 69 -0.74 15.91 9.64
N ARG A 70 -0.70 16.61 8.49
CA ARG A 70 -0.20 17.99 8.42
C ARG A 70 -1.09 18.98 9.16
N LEU A 71 -2.41 18.88 8.98
CA LEU A 71 -3.39 19.80 9.58
C LEU A 71 -3.53 19.61 11.09
N THR A 72 -3.22 18.42 11.60
CA THR A 72 -3.25 18.13 13.04
C THR A 72 -1.89 18.32 13.73
N GLY A 73 -0.87 18.81 13.02
CA GLY A 73 0.47 18.99 13.57
C GLY A 73 1.12 17.67 13.99
N GLY A 74 0.83 16.57 13.30
CA GLY A 74 1.36 15.24 13.59
C GLY A 74 0.67 14.49 14.72
N LYS A 75 -0.53 14.93 15.14
CA LYS A 75 -1.27 14.27 16.23
C LYS A 75 -2.15 13.11 15.75
N VAL A 76 -2.61 13.16 14.51
CA VAL A 76 -3.53 12.14 13.96
C VAL A 76 -2.98 11.60 12.64
N HIS A 77 -2.81 10.28 12.57
CA HIS A 77 -2.55 9.54 11.33
C HIS A 77 -3.73 8.62 11.06
N ALA A 78 -4.56 8.97 10.08
CA ALA A 78 -5.82 8.27 9.80
C ALA A 78 -6.14 8.27 8.30
N THR A 79 -6.98 7.33 7.88
CA THR A 79 -7.62 7.25 6.55
C THR A 79 -9.03 6.75 6.76
N ASP A 80 -9.93 7.06 5.84
CA ASP A 80 -11.25 6.42 5.82
C ASP A 80 -11.20 5.09 5.03
N ALA A 81 -12.28 4.30 5.12
CA ALA A 81 -12.37 3.01 4.44
C ALA A 81 -12.36 3.14 2.91
N THR A 82 -12.89 4.24 2.35
CA THR A 82 -12.91 4.43 0.89
C THR A 82 -11.51 4.65 0.35
N ASN A 83 -10.68 5.51 0.96
CA ASN A 83 -9.27 5.66 0.59
C ASN A 83 -8.46 4.40 0.89
N ALA A 84 -8.67 3.76 2.05
CA ALA A 84 -7.99 2.52 2.42
C ALA A 84 -8.23 1.41 1.38
N SER A 85 -9.45 1.26 0.87
CA SER A 85 -9.78 0.27 -0.16
C SER A 85 -8.96 0.40 -1.45
N ARG A 86 -8.38 1.57 -1.73
CA ARG A 86 -7.57 1.83 -2.95
C ARG A 86 -6.09 1.50 -2.79
N THR A 87 -5.70 1.00 -1.62
CA THR A 87 -4.28 0.76 -1.29
C THR A 87 -3.74 -0.58 -1.76
N LEU A 88 -4.60 -1.51 -2.23
CA LEU A 88 -4.23 -2.90 -2.59
C LEU A 88 -3.84 -3.79 -1.39
N VAL A 89 -3.85 -3.28 -0.16
CA VAL A 89 -3.51 -4.02 1.07
C VAL A 89 -4.59 -3.94 2.15
N TYR A 90 -5.75 -3.39 1.80
CA TYR A 90 -6.92 -3.32 2.66
C TYR A 90 -7.93 -4.40 2.26
N ASN A 91 -8.36 -5.21 3.22
CA ASN A 91 -9.37 -6.24 3.04
C ASN A 91 -10.77 -5.62 3.15
N ILE A 92 -11.50 -5.58 2.03
CA ILE A 92 -12.82 -4.92 1.98
C ILE A 92 -13.94 -5.74 2.63
N GLU A 93 -13.78 -7.06 2.74
CA GLU A 93 -14.75 -7.93 3.43
C GLU A 93 -14.60 -7.82 4.95
N LYS A 94 -13.36 -7.70 5.44
CA LYS A 94 -13.05 -7.61 6.87
C LYS A 94 -13.00 -6.18 7.40
N ASN A 95 -13.01 -5.18 6.52
CA ASN A 95 -12.85 -3.78 6.86
C ASN A 95 -11.57 -3.50 7.68
N ALA A 96 -10.46 -4.15 7.29
CA ALA A 96 -9.18 -4.11 8.01
C ALA A 96 -7.98 -4.26 7.06
N TRP A 97 -6.80 -3.86 7.50
CA TRP A 97 -5.55 -4.15 6.78
C TRP A 97 -5.32 -5.66 6.68
N ASP A 98 -4.84 -6.13 5.53
CA ASP A 98 -4.62 -7.55 5.28
C ASP A 98 -3.16 -7.93 5.47
N GLU A 99 -2.86 -8.60 6.59
CA GLU A 99 -1.51 -9.04 6.97
C GLU A 99 -0.81 -9.88 5.90
N GLU A 100 -1.56 -10.72 5.17
CA GLU A 100 -0.97 -11.53 4.11
C GLU A 100 -0.54 -10.68 2.92
N LEU A 101 -1.37 -9.71 2.52
CA LEU A 101 -1.03 -8.80 1.42
C LEU A 101 0.11 -7.85 1.80
N LEU A 102 0.15 -7.40 3.06
CA LEU A 102 1.26 -6.65 3.62
C LEU A 102 2.55 -7.48 3.55
N SER A 103 2.53 -8.73 4.03
CA SER A 103 3.70 -9.62 3.97
C SER A 103 4.19 -9.90 2.55
N ILE A 104 3.32 -9.91 1.53
CA ILE A 104 3.71 -10.12 0.13
C ILE A 104 4.41 -8.88 -0.46
N LEU A 105 4.04 -7.68 0.00
CA LEU A 105 4.56 -6.41 -0.52
C LEU A 105 5.63 -5.75 0.36
N ASN A 106 5.91 -6.33 1.53
CA ASN A 106 6.92 -5.85 2.47
C ASN A 106 8.32 -6.39 2.15
#